data_AF-A0A5B0LZ43-F1
#
_entry.id   AF-A0A5B0LZ43-F1
#
_cell.length_a   1.000
_cell.length_b   1.000
_cell.length_c   1.000
_cell.angle_alpha   90.00
_cell.angle_beta   90.00
_cell.angle_gamma   90.00
#
_symmetry.space_group_name_H-M   'P 1'
#
loop_
_entity.id
_entity.type
_entity.pdbx_description
1 polymer ?
#
loop_
_entity_poly.entity_id
_entity_poly.type
_entity_poly.pdbx_seq_one_letter_code
_entity_poly.pdbx_strand_id
1 'polypeptide(L)'
;MIFWKRLILVWNILLIQVWNCTPLESWNLADTEVREQMLKGDDLKGLLILDPVKQKNDWKSMIGSVNYLEKDYAEIDTHKFEGKNWKPIEEMIVGLNSCHNKIHHIFGTPDHETNNSWDKKPQWDSHVLASALDDYHGSIWEIFSILKIPCKVPTIVHHLWVAGINCILETLLYIHKYNLADSEIMGTIQSFASTPDGLNWFIQT
;
A
#
# COMPACT_ATOMS: atom_id res chain seq x y z
N MET A 1 13.85 -16.38 3.40
CA MET A 1 13.19 -15.17 3.96
C MET A 1 12.09 -14.60 3.05
N ILE A 2 12.30 -14.51 1.73
CA ILE A 2 11.33 -13.98 0.74
C ILE A 2 10.01 -14.77 0.73
N PHE A 3 10.08 -16.11 0.74
CA PHE A 3 8.91 -16.99 0.79
C PHE A 3 8.02 -16.71 2.01
N TRP A 4 8.58 -16.35 3.17
CA TRP A 4 7.81 -16.14 4.40
C TRP A 4 7.03 -14.83 4.41
N LYS A 5 7.60 -13.70 3.98
CA LYS A 5 6.86 -12.42 3.86
C LYS A 5 5.74 -12.50 2.82
N ARG A 6 6.01 -13.19 1.72
CA ARG A 6 5.06 -13.46 0.64
C ARG A 6 3.94 -14.42 1.09
N LEU A 7 4.30 -15.51 1.77
CA LEU A 7 3.35 -16.43 2.39
C LEU A 7 2.52 -15.72 3.46
N ILE A 8 3.06 -14.75 4.21
CA ILE A 8 2.34 -13.93 5.20
C ILE A 8 1.30 -13.04 4.51
N LEU A 9 1.59 -12.43 3.36
CA LEU A 9 0.61 -11.60 2.65
C LEU A 9 -0.51 -12.46 2.08
N VAL A 10 -0.17 -13.59 1.45
CA VAL A 10 -1.15 -14.56 0.97
C VAL A 10 -1.88 -15.25 2.14
N TRP A 11 -1.23 -15.53 3.27
CA TRP A 11 -1.87 -16.07 4.48
C TRP A 11 -2.80 -15.06 5.12
N ASN A 12 -2.41 -13.78 5.26
CA ASN A 12 -3.29 -12.76 5.83
C ASN A 12 -4.45 -12.45 4.88
N ILE A 13 -4.22 -12.43 3.55
CA ILE A 13 -5.29 -12.16 2.57
C ILE A 13 -6.19 -13.40 2.32
N LEU A 14 -5.65 -14.63 2.37
CA LEU A 14 -6.44 -15.87 2.17
C LEU A 14 -7.05 -16.43 3.46
N LEU A 15 -6.43 -16.31 4.64
CA LEU A 15 -6.99 -16.88 5.89
C LEU A 15 -8.02 -16.02 6.59
N ILE A 16 -8.16 -14.74 6.23
CA ILE A 16 -9.29 -13.95 6.69
C ILE A 16 -10.63 -14.53 6.15
N GLN A 17 -10.60 -15.30 5.05
CA GLN A 17 -11.78 -16.06 4.60
C GLN A 17 -12.20 -17.17 5.58
N VAL A 18 -11.31 -17.63 6.46
CA VAL A 18 -11.59 -18.75 7.39
C VAL A 18 -11.96 -18.24 8.79
N TRP A 19 -11.61 -17.00 9.15
CA TRP A 19 -11.85 -16.46 10.50
C TRP A 19 -13.03 -15.48 10.60
N ASN A 20 -13.50 -14.90 9.50
CA ASN A 20 -14.71 -14.07 9.50
C ASN A 20 -15.91 -14.83 8.90
N CYS A 21 -16.44 -15.78 9.66
CA CYS A 21 -17.83 -16.22 9.53
C CYS A 21 -18.81 -15.13 10.04
N THR A 22 -18.66 -13.90 9.54
CA THR A 22 -19.64 -12.83 9.72
C THR A 22 -20.48 -12.72 8.45
N PRO A 23 -21.82 -12.74 8.55
CA PRO A 23 -22.70 -12.74 7.39
C PRO A 23 -22.44 -11.52 6.49
N LEU A 24 -22.52 -11.75 5.19
CA LEU A 24 -22.25 -10.84 4.08
C LEU A 24 -22.98 -9.48 4.19
N GLU A 25 -24.07 -9.40 4.95
CA GLU A 25 -24.84 -8.16 5.20
C GLU A 25 -24.11 -7.11 6.05
N SER A 26 -23.14 -7.50 6.89
CA SER A 26 -22.42 -6.58 7.78
C SER A 26 -21.38 -5.72 7.07
N TRP A 27 -20.87 -6.16 5.92
CA TRP A 27 -19.83 -5.45 5.16
C TRP A 27 -20.39 -4.28 4.36
N ASN A 28 -21.61 -4.41 3.83
CA ASN A 28 -22.27 -3.31 3.09
C ASN A 28 -22.63 -2.12 3.99
N LEU A 29 -22.95 -2.37 5.26
CA LEU A 29 -23.19 -1.31 6.25
C LEU A 29 -21.89 -0.64 6.68
N ALA A 30 -20.84 -1.42 6.95
CA ALA A 30 -19.51 -0.89 7.29
C ALA A 30 -18.87 -0.10 6.13
N ASP A 31 -19.08 -0.50 4.87
CA ASP A 31 -18.52 0.17 3.68
C ASP A 31 -19.17 1.54 3.42
N THR A 32 -20.49 1.61 3.54
CA THR A 32 -21.22 2.88 3.46
C THR A 32 -20.82 3.82 4.60
N GLU A 33 -20.65 3.27 5.81
CA GLU A 33 -20.26 4.03 6.99
C GLU A 33 -18.79 4.49 6.94
N VAL A 34 -17.84 3.67 6.48
CA VAL A 34 -16.43 4.05 6.29
C VAL A 34 -16.30 5.16 5.26
N ARG A 35 -16.96 5.03 4.11
CA ARG A 35 -16.94 6.04 3.05
C ARG A 35 -17.63 7.33 3.50
N GLU A 36 -18.76 7.24 4.20
CA GLU A 36 -19.42 8.40 4.78
C GLU A 36 -18.58 9.06 5.90
N GLN A 37 -17.91 8.29 6.75
CA GLN A 37 -17.00 8.82 7.79
C GLN A 37 -15.75 9.46 7.17
N MET A 38 -15.18 8.87 6.11
CA MET A 38 -14.09 9.48 5.34
C MET A 38 -14.51 10.80 4.70
N LEU A 39 -15.75 10.90 4.20
CA LEU A 39 -16.29 12.12 3.55
C LEU A 39 -16.80 13.18 4.55
N LYS A 40 -17.26 12.77 5.75
CA LYS A 40 -17.83 13.68 6.76
C LYS A 40 -16.77 14.40 7.60
N GLY A 41 -15.51 13.97 7.56
CA GLY A 41 -14.40 14.59 8.32
C GLY A 41 -14.51 14.45 9.85
N ASP A 42 -15.67 14.01 10.37
CA ASP A 42 -15.93 13.75 11.78
C ASP A 42 -15.44 12.36 12.18
N ASP A 43 -14.50 12.36 13.14
CA ASP A 43 -13.99 11.25 13.94
C ASP A 43 -13.84 9.88 13.24
N LEU A 44 -12.84 9.80 12.35
CA LEU A 44 -12.16 8.55 11.96
C LEU A 44 -11.63 7.72 13.16
N LYS A 45 -11.79 8.20 14.41
CA LYS A 45 -11.51 7.45 15.65
C LYS A 45 -12.44 6.25 15.84
N GLY A 46 -13.63 6.24 15.23
CA GLY A 46 -14.62 5.19 15.41
C GLY A 46 -14.20 3.80 14.89
N LEU A 47 -13.19 3.72 14.03
CA LEU A 47 -12.83 2.49 13.32
C LEU A 47 -11.44 1.91 13.65
N LEU A 48 -10.70 2.49 14.60
CA LEU A 48 -9.31 2.13 14.88
C LEU A 48 -9.03 2.01 16.38
N ILE A 49 -9.41 0.90 17.02
CA ILE A 49 -8.63 0.41 18.17
C ILE A 49 -7.44 -0.37 17.61
N LEU A 50 -6.47 0.37 17.08
CA LEU A 50 -5.18 -0.20 16.72
C LEU A 50 -4.13 0.39 17.64
N ASP A 51 -3.25 -0.47 18.14
CA ASP A 51 -2.10 -0.09 18.96
C ASP A 51 -1.29 1.01 18.23
N PRO A 52 -1.32 2.27 18.71
CA PRO A 52 -0.69 3.39 18.02
C PRO A 52 0.83 3.20 17.90
N VAL A 53 1.45 2.50 18.85
CA VAL A 53 2.88 2.17 18.83
C VAL A 53 3.16 1.21 17.69
N LYS A 54 2.34 0.17 17.54
CA LYS A 54 2.46 -0.80 16.44
C LYS A 54 2.29 -0.11 15.08
N GLN A 55 1.29 0.76 14.96
CA GLN A 55 1.05 1.51 13.73
C GLN A 55 2.19 2.46 13.36
N LYS A 56 2.75 3.16 14.35
CA LYS A 56 3.95 3.99 14.15
C LYS A 56 5.13 3.16 13.66
N ASN A 57 5.34 1.98 14.24
CA ASN A 57 6.42 1.08 13.83
C ASN A 57 6.21 0.54 12.42
N ASP A 58 4.98 0.15 12.07
CA ASP A 58 4.66 -0.35 10.74
C ASP A 58 4.80 0.75 9.68
N TRP A 59 4.38 1.99 9.99
CA TRP A 59 4.62 3.16 9.14
C TRP A 59 6.12 3.40 8.92
N LYS A 60 6.91 3.43 9.99
CA LYS A 60 8.37 3.59 9.90
C LYS A 60 9.03 2.48 9.08
N SER A 61 8.55 1.24 9.23
CA SER A 61 9.04 0.11 8.43
C SER A 61 8.73 0.30 6.94
N MET A 62 7.49 0.69 6.61
CA MET A 62 7.04 0.91 5.23
C MET A 62 7.81 2.04 4.54
N ILE A 63 8.00 3.18 5.21
CA ILE A 63 8.80 4.29 4.68
C ILE A 63 10.28 3.89 4.58
N GLY A 64 10.79 3.18 5.60
CA GLY A 64 12.17 2.73 5.66
C GLY A 64 12.53 1.80 4.49
N SER A 65 11.64 0.89 4.09
CA SER A 65 11.92 -0.03 2.98
C SER A 65 12.05 0.68 1.63
N VAL A 66 11.25 1.73 1.38
CA VAL A 66 11.41 2.57 0.18
C VAL A 66 12.71 3.36 0.22
N ASN A 67 13.07 3.96 1.37
CA ASN A 67 14.34 4.68 1.50
C ASN A 67 15.56 3.78 1.23
N TYR A 68 15.52 2.52 1.67
CA TYR A 68 16.56 1.54 1.34
C TYR A 68 16.60 1.23 -0.16
N LEU A 69 15.45 1.02 -0.79
CA LEU A 69 15.36 0.79 -2.23
C LEU A 69 15.92 1.96 -3.04
N GLU A 70 15.58 3.20 -2.67
CA GLU A 70 16.10 4.41 -3.31
C GLU A 70 17.61 4.52 -3.19
N LYS A 71 18.15 4.22 -2.02
CA LYS A 71 19.59 4.23 -1.79
C LYS A 71 20.29 3.17 -2.65
N ASP A 72 19.81 1.94 -2.64
CA ASP A 72 20.37 0.85 -3.44
C ASP A 72 20.25 1.16 -4.94
N TYR A 73 19.17 1.82 -5.36
CA TYR A 73 18.96 2.28 -6.73
C TYR A 73 19.96 3.37 -7.12
N ALA A 74 20.25 4.33 -6.23
CA ALA A 74 21.21 5.41 -6.47
C ALA A 74 22.67 4.92 -6.55
N GLU A 75 22.99 3.80 -5.91
CA GLU A 75 24.32 3.18 -5.95
C GLU A 75 24.59 2.41 -7.26
N ILE A 76 23.58 2.24 -8.13
CA ILE A 76 23.77 1.63 -9.44
C ILE A 76 24.58 2.56 -10.34
N ASP A 77 25.70 2.04 -10.83
CA ASP A 77 26.47 2.67 -11.89
C ASP A 77 25.74 2.58 -13.23
N THR A 78 24.94 3.61 -13.55
CA THR A 78 24.06 3.67 -14.73
C THR A 78 24.83 3.55 -16.05
N HIS A 79 26.12 3.94 -16.07
CA HIS A 79 26.99 3.82 -17.25
C HIS A 79 27.34 2.37 -17.59
N LYS A 80 27.37 1.47 -16.59
CA LYS A 80 27.60 0.03 -16.84
C LYS A 80 26.41 -0.66 -17.51
N PHE A 81 25.26 0.01 -17.61
CA PHE A 81 23.99 -0.60 -18.01
C PHE A 81 23.25 0.23 -19.06
N GLU A 82 23.97 1.09 -19.77
CA GLU A 82 23.46 1.89 -20.89
C GLU A 82 22.76 0.99 -21.92
N GLY A 83 21.51 1.31 -22.26
CA GLY A 83 20.67 0.51 -23.15
C GLY A 83 19.85 -0.62 -22.50
N LYS A 84 19.92 -0.82 -21.18
CA LYS A 84 19.02 -1.75 -20.47
C LYS A 84 17.76 -1.05 -19.95
N ASN A 85 16.62 -1.75 -19.94
CA ASN A 85 15.35 -1.22 -19.44
C ASN A 85 15.19 -1.47 -17.92
N TRP A 86 15.65 -0.52 -17.10
CA TRP A 86 15.49 -0.52 -15.63
C TRP A 86 14.54 0.59 -15.16
N LYS A 87 13.95 1.35 -16.09
CA LYS A 87 12.90 2.34 -15.88
C LYS A 87 11.71 1.84 -15.02
N PRO A 88 11.28 0.56 -15.11
CA PRO A 88 10.22 0.05 -14.25
C PRO A 88 10.53 0.12 -12.75
N ILE A 89 11.81 0.12 -12.34
CA ILE A 89 12.20 0.28 -10.93
C ILE A 89 12.04 1.74 -10.50
N GLU A 90 12.40 2.69 -11.37
CA GLU A 90 12.19 4.11 -11.14
C GLU A 90 10.69 4.44 -11.01
N GLU A 91 9.88 3.96 -11.95
CA GLU A 91 8.41 4.12 -11.93
C GLU A 91 7.80 3.54 -10.65
N MET A 92 8.37 2.43 -10.15
CA MET A 92 7.97 1.82 -8.89
C MET A 92 8.30 2.69 -7.67
N ILE A 93 9.52 3.23 -7.60
CA ILE A 93 9.93 4.16 -6.53
C ILE A 93 9.04 5.40 -6.53
N VAL A 94 8.83 6.01 -7.70
CA VAL A 94 7.97 7.20 -7.87
C VAL A 94 6.53 6.91 -7.44
N GLY A 95 5.97 5.77 -7.86
CA GLY A 95 4.62 5.36 -7.49
C GLY A 95 4.47 5.13 -5.98
N LEU A 96 5.45 4.48 -5.35
CA LEU A 96 5.47 4.26 -3.89
C LEU A 96 5.48 5.58 -3.12
N ASN A 97 6.40 6.50 -3.48
CA ASN A 97 6.48 7.81 -2.85
C ASN A 97 5.21 8.64 -3.07
N SER A 98 4.63 8.60 -4.27
CA SER A 98 3.36 9.26 -4.58
C SER A 98 2.24 8.76 -3.66
N CYS A 99 2.13 7.44 -3.49
CA CYS A 99 1.14 6.81 -2.62
C CYS A 99 1.38 7.17 -1.15
N HIS A 100 2.61 7.05 -0.65
CA HIS A 100 2.95 7.37 0.74
C HIS A 100 2.70 8.84 1.08
N ASN A 101 3.02 9.76 0.17
CA ASN A 101 2.75 11.18 0.34
C ASN A 101 1.25 11.45 0.43
N LYS A 102 0.42 10.75 -0.34
CA LYS A 102 -1.05 10.89 -0.27
C LYS A 102 -1.61 10.30 1.03
N ILE A 103 -1.08 9.17 1.50
CA ILE A 103 -1.42 8.64 2.83
C ILE A 103 -1.11 9.68 3.90
N HIS A 104 0.10 10.23 3.87
CA HIS A 104 0.52 11.28 4.80
C HIS A 104 -0.36 12.54 4.70
N HIS A 105 -0.73 12.95 3.50
CA HIS A 105 -1.50 14.17 3.28
C HIS A 105 -2.95 14.07 3.79
N ILE A 106 -3.61 12.94 3.53
CA ILE A 106 -5.02 12.72 3.86
C ILE A 106 -5.18 12.27 5.31
N PHE A 107 -4.36 11.32 5.73
CA PHE A 107 -4.51 10.66 7.04
C PHE A 107 -3.56 11.23 8.09
N GLY A 108 -2.47 11.90 7.70
CA GLY A 108 -1.38 12.38 8.57
C GLY A 108 -0.29 11.33 8.79
N THR A 109 0.67 11.59 9.67
CA THR A 109 1.57 10.54 10.20
C THR A 109 1.12 10.04 11.58
N PRO A 110 1.34 8.76 11.91
CA PRO A 110 1.18 8.25 13.28
C PRO A 110 2.27 8.80 14.22
N ASP A 111 3.02 9.83 13.82
CA ASP A 111 3.97 10.52 14.67
C ASP A 111 3.31 11.74 15.34
N HIS A 112 2.89 11.55 16.60
CA HIS A 112 2.22 12.55 17.44
C HIS A 112 3.04 13.83 17.67
N GLU A 113 4.34 13.81 17.35
CA GLU A 113 5.25 14.95 17.53
C GLU A 113 5.24 15.92 16.33
N THR A 114 4.62 15.55 15.21
CA THR A 114 4.60 16.39 14.00
C THR A 114 3.37 17.31 13.95
N ASN A 115 3.49 18.45 13.28
CA ASN A 115 2.33 19.35 13.03
C ASN A 115 1.25 18.72 12.14
N ASN A 116 1.56 17.59 11.49
CA ASN A 116 0.64 16.77 10.70
C ASN A 116 0.35 15.43 11.38
N SER A 117 0.35 15.40 12.71
CA SER A 117 -0.08 14.21 13.44
C SER A 117 -1.55 13.94 13.18
N TRP A 118 -1.95 12.68 13.33
CA TRP A 118 -3.34 12.24 13.14
C TRP A 118 -4.36 13.01 13.99
N ASP A 119 -3.92 13.60 15.09
CA ASP A 119 -4.74 14.38 16.02
C ASP A 119 -4.94 15.83 15.58
N LYS A 120 -4.21 16.29 14.55
CA LYS A 120 -4.18 17.67 14.04
C LYS A 120 -4.51 17.73 12.55
N LYS A 121 -5.52 16.97 12.12
CA LYS A 121 -5.92 16.93 10.71
C LYS A 121 -6.33 18.32 10.20
N PRO A 122 -6.02 18.65 8.94
CA PRO A 122 -6.58 19.82 8.28
C PRO A 122 -8.12 19.72 8.29
N GLN A 123 -8.80 20.83 8.56
CA GLN A 123 -10.23 20.93 8.24
C GLN A 123 -10.33 21.01 6.71
N TRP A 124 -10.65 19.88 6.09
CA TRP A 124 -10.84 19.80 4.65
C TRP A 124 -12.23 20.29 4.28
N ASP A 125 -12.30 21.11 3.24
CA ASP A 125 -13.53 21.25 2.48
C ASP A 125 -13.89 19.89 1.84
N SER A 126 -15.16 19.52 1.86
CA SER A 126 -15.60 18.19 1.43
C SER A 126 -15.28 17.90 -0.03
N HIS A 127 -15.28 18.92 -0.88
CA HIS A 127 -14.95 18.79 -2.30
C HIS A 127 -13.44 18.61 -2.51
N VAL A 128 -12.63 19.26 -1.69
CA VAL A 128 -11.16 19.10 -1.68
C VAL A 128 -10.78 17.71 -1.16
N LEU A 129 -11.46 17.23 -0.11
CA LEU A 129 -11.22 15.88 0.43
C LEU A 129 -11.58 14.79 -0.57
N ALA A 130 -12.71 14.92 -1.26
CA ALA A 130 -13.13 13.97 -2.29
C ALA A 130 -12.08 13.88 -3.42
N SER A 131 -11.59 15.03 -3.91
CA SER A 131 -10.53 15.06 -4.93
C SER A 131 -9.23 14.42 -4.44
N ALA A 132 -8.84 14.67 -3.20
CA ALA A 132 -7.63 14.07 -2.62
C ALA A 132 -7.76 12.55 -2.48
N LEU A 133 -8.95 12.06 -2.09
CA LEU A 133 -9.24 10.63 -2.00
C LEU A 133 -9.21 9.96 -3.38
N ASP A 134 -9.75 10.60 -4.42
CA ASP A 134 -9.67 10.09 -5.80
C ASP A 134 -8.22 9.97 -6.28
N ASP A 135 -7.40 10.99 -6.05
CA ASP A 135 -5.97 10.97 -6.36
C ASP A 135 -5.23 9.86 -5.58
N TYR A 136 -5.63 9.62 -4.33
CA TYR A 136 -5.08 8.55 -3.50
C TYR A 136 -5.47 7.17 -3.98
N HIS A 137 -6.73 6.94 -4.32
CA HIS A 137 -7.20 5.70 -4.93
C HIS A 137 -6.47 5.43 -6.24
N GLY A 138 -6.27 6.46 -7.08
CA GLY A 138 -5.45 6.39 -8.27
C GLY A 138 -4.03 5.89 -7.97
N SER A 139 -3.38 6.42 -6.93
CA SER A 139 -2.03 5.98 -6.56
C SER A 139 -1.95 4.54 -6.05
N ILE A 140 -3.00 4.02 -5.39
CA ILE A 140 -3.10 2.61 -5.01
C ILE A 140 -3.13 1.74 -6.28
N TRP A 141 -3.94 2.13 -7.25
CA TRP A 141 -4.05 1.41 -8.53
C TRP A 141 -2.76 1.43 -9.33
N GLU A 142 -2.04 2.56 -9.32
CA GLU A 142 -0.73 2.67 -9.96
C GLU A 142 0.26 1.64 -9.39
N ILE A 143 0.45 1.62 -8.06
CA ILE A 143 1.38 0.66 -7.43
C ILE A 143 0.92 -0.79 -7.59
N PHE A 144 -0.39 -1.04 -7.56
CA PHE A 144 -0.93 -2.37 -7.78
C PHE A 144 -0.75 -2.84 -9.23
N SER A 145 -0.86 -1.93 -10.20
CA SER A 145 -0.66 -2.26 -11.62
C SER A 145 0.77 -2.73 -11.89
N ILE A 146 1.75 -2.19 -11.16
CA ILE A 146 3.17 -2.59 -11.27
C ILE A 146 3.37 -4.05 -10.89
N LEU A 147 2.63 -4.57 -9.90
CA LEU A 147 2.68 -5.99 -9.55
C LEU A 147 2.32 -6.88 -10.75
N LYS A 148 1.45 -6.41 -11.65
CA LYS A 148 1.00 -7.20 -12.81
C LYS A 148 2.02 -7.20 -13.95
N ILE A 149 3.06 -6.39 -13.88
CA ILE A 149 4.08 -6.29 -14.93
C ILE A 149 5.04 -7.48 -14.81
N PRO A 150 5.22 -8.29 -15.87
CA PRO A 150 6.23 -9.34 -15.85
C PRO A 150 7.61 -8.74 -15.62
N CYS A 151 8.43 -9.39 -14.78
CA CYS A 151 9.80 -8.95 -14.54
C CYS A 151 10.59 -8.96 -15.86
N LYS A 152 10.84 -7.77 -16.41
CA LYS A 152 11.64 -7.56 -17.63
C LYS A 152 12.99 -6.89 -17.33
N VAL A 153 13.34 -6.75 -16.06
CA VAL A 153 14.59 -6.11 -15.66
C VAL A 153 15.77 -7.08 -15.83
N PRO A 154 16.98 -6.55 -16.11
CA PRO A 154 18.19 -7.37 -16.16
C PRO A 154 18.47 -8.09 -14.84
N THR A 155 19.02 -9.30 -14.90
CA THR A 155 19.38 -10.11 -13.72
C THR A 155 20.21 -9.36 -12.68
N ILE A 156 21.11 -8.47 -13.12
CA ILE A 156 21.97 -7.69 -12.24
C ILE A 156 21.21 -6.72 -11.32
N VAL A 157 20.05 -6.21 -11.75
CA VAL A 157 19.17 -5.34 -10.95
C VAL A 157 17.90 -6.05 -10.49
N HIS A 158 17.82 -7.37 -10.66
CA HIS A 158 16.67 -8.17 -10.25
C HIS A 158 16.39 -8.07 -8.74
N HIS A 159 17.43 -7.92 -7.93
CA HIS A 159 17.30 -7.71 -6.50
C HIS A 159 16.51 -6.43 -6.15
N LEU A 160 16.68 -5.35 -6.92
CA LEU A 160 15.94 -4.11 -6.76
C LEU A 160 14.49 -4.25 -7.17
N TRP A 161 14.22 -4.98 -8.25
CA TRP A 161 12.85 -5.33 -8.64
C TRP A 161 12.15 -6.08 -7.50
N VAL A 162 12.79 -7.13 -6.96
CA VAL A 162 12.24 -7.89 -5.83
C VAL A 162 12.05 -6.99 -4.59
N ALA A 163 13.01 -6.12 -4.29
CA ALA A 163 12.93 -5.19 -3.17
C ALA A 163 11.75 -4.21 -3.33
N GLY A 164 11.55 -3.64 -4.51
CA GLY A 164 10.45 -2.74 -4.76
C GLY A 164 9.08 -3.43 -4.80
N ILE A 165 8.99 -4.65 -5.33
CA ILE A 165 7.76 -5.47 -5.19
C ILE A 165 7.44 -5.67 -3.70
N ASN A 166 8.44 -5.96 -2.86
CA ASN A 166 8.22 -6.07 -1.42
C ASN A 166 7.74 -4.74 -0.81
N CYS A 167 8.24 -3.59 -1.27
CA CYS A 167 7.77 -2.28 -0.80
C CYS A 167 6.30 -2.05 -1.18
N ILE A 168 5.86 -2.42 -2.39
CA ILE A 168 4.44 -2.35 -2.79
C ILE A 168 3.60 -3.23 -1.88
N LEU A 169 4.02 -4.46 -1.65
CA LEU A 169 3.32 -5.41 -0.81
C LEU A 169 3.21 -4.93 0.65
N GLU A 170 4.28 -4.39 1.22
CA GLU A 170 4.28 -3.79 2.55
C GLU A 170 3.34 -2.57 2.62
N THR A 171 3.28 -1.77 1.57
CA THR A 171 2.37 -0.61 1.46
C THR A 171 0.90 -1.06 1.41
N LEU A 172 0.55 -2.02 0.55
CA LEU A 172 -0.81 -2.53 0.45
C LEU A 172 -1.26 -3.21 1.75
N LEU A 173 -0.37 -3.93 2.43
CA LEU A 173 -0.65 -4.50 3.75
C LEU A 173 -0.91 -3.42 4.80
N TYR A 174 -0.13 -2.34 4.79
CA TYR A 174 -0.35 -1.21 5.69
C TYR A 174 -1.73 -0.59 5.46
N ILE A 175 -2.07 -0.29 4.20
CA ILE A 175 -3.37 0.27 3.82
C ILE A 175 -4.52 -0.62 4.29
N HIS A 176 -4.44 -1.92 4.01
CA HIS A 176 -5.47 -2.87 4.40
C HIS A 176 -5.61 -2.97 5.93
N LYS A 177 -4.50 -3.19 6.63
CA LYS A 177 -4.46 -3.40 8.08
C LYS A 177 -5.04 -2.22 8.87
N TYR A 178 -4.89 -1.02 8.34
CA TYR A 178 -5.30 0.23 8.97
C TYR A 178 -6.57 0.82 8.35
N ASN A 179 -7.30 0.04 7.53
CA ASN A 179 -8.55 0.45 6.87
C ASN A 179 -8.43 1.81 6.15
N LEU A 180 -7.31 2.03 5.47
CA LEU A 180 -7.00 3.29 4.79
C LEU A 180 -7.51 3.32 3.34
N ALA A 181 -8.32 2.36 2.92
CA ALA A 181 -8.98 2.33 1.61
C ALA A 181 -10.35 1.68 1.77
N ASP A 182 -11.24 1.96 0.82
CA ASP A 182 -12.55 1.32 0.77
C ASP A 182 -12.45 -0.19 0.54
N SER A 183 -13.54 -0.89 0.86
CA SER A 183 -13.59 -2.35 0.74
C SER A 183 -13.60 -2.80 -0.73
N GLU A 184 -14.02 -1.94 -1.66
CA GLU A 184 -14.05 -2.21 -3.10
C GLU A 184 -12.64 -2.36 -3.68
N ILE A 185 -11.74 -1.41 -3.39
CA ILE A 185 -10.34 -1.45 -3.81
C ILE A 185 -9.68 -2.69 -3.21
N MET A 186 -9.82 -2.89 -1.89
CA MET A 186 -9.21 -4.03 -1.20
C MET A 186 -9.76 -5.37 -1.70
N GLY A 187 -11.08 -5.46 -1.93
CA GLY A 187 -11.75 -6.65 -2.45
C GLY A 187 -11.27 -7.01 -3.85
N THR A 188 -11.04 -6.01 -4.71
CA THR A 188 -10.48 -6.22 -6.05
C THR A 188 -9.03 -6.70 -6.01
N ILE A 189 -8.21 -6.13 -5.14
CA ILE A 189 -6.81 -6.56 -4.94
C ILE A 189 -6.76 -8.01 -4.43
N GLN A 190 -7.60 -8.35 -3.45
CA GLN A 190 -7.74 -9.70 -2.91
C GLN A 190 -8.26 -10.70 -3.93
N SER A 191 -9.24 -10.31 -4.74
CA SER A 191 -9.78 -11.13 -5.83
C SER A 191 -8.68 -11.49 -6.81
N PHE A 192 -7.88 -10.50 -7.26
CA PHE A 192 -6.73 -10.75 -8.12
C PHE A 192 -5.72 -11.71 -7.49
N ALA A 193 -5.34 -11.49 -6.23
CA ALA A 193 -4.39 -12.36 -5.53
C ALA A 193 -4.88 -13.82 -5.40
N SER A 194 -6.19 -14.02 -5.48
CA SER A 194 -6.84 -15.34 -5.41
C SER A 194 -7.03 -16.00 -6.78
N THR A 195 -6.76 -15.30 -7.88
CA THR A 195 -6.84 -15.87 -9.23
C THR A 195 -5.64 -16.76 -9.55
N PRO A 196 -5.76 -17.71 -10.50
CA PRO A 196 -4.61 -18.45 -11.01
C PRO A 196 -3.49 -17.54 -11.52
N ASP A 197 -3.81 -16.40 -12.12
CA ASP A 197 -2.82 -15.43 -12.59
C ASP A 197 -2.08 -14.75 -11.44
N GLY A 198 -2.78 -14.36 -10.38
CA GLY A 198 -2.18 -13.83 -9.15
C GLY A 198 -1.31 -14.86 -8.42
N LEU A 199 -1.76 -16.11 -8.36
CA LEU A 199 -0.99 -17.22 -7.78
C LEU A 199 0.23 -17.59 -8.64
N ASN A 200 0.10 -17.59 -9.96
CA ASN A 200 1.22 -17.84 -10.86
C ASN A 200 2.26 -16.72 -10.77
N TRP A 201 1.82 -15.47 -10.71
CA TRP A 201 2.70 -14.33 -10.46
C TRP A 201 3.51 -14.50 -9.16
N PHE A 202 2.86 -14.97 -8.10
CA PHE A 202 3.49 -15.23 -6.81
C PHE A 202 4.60 -16.29 -6.89
N ILE A 203 4.38 -17.34 -7.69
CA ILE A 203 5.29 -18.48 -7.83
C ILE A 203 6.48 -18.13 -8.74
N GLN A 204 6.29 -17.24 -9.72
CA GLN A 204 7.28 -16.94 -10.77
C GLN A 204 8.21 -15.75 -10.45
N THR A 205 7.91 -14.97 -9.41
CA THR A 205 8.75 -13.84 -8.92
C THR A 205 9.65 -14.27 -7.78
#